data_AF-A0A3R7PPK2-F1
#
_entry.id   AF-A0A3R7PPK2-F1
#
_cell.length_a   1.000
_cell.length_b   1.000
_cell.length_c   1.000
_cell.angle_alpha   90.00
_cell.angle_beta   90.00
_cell.angle_gamma   90.00
#
_symmetry.space_group_name_H-M   'P 1'
#
loop_
_entity.id
_entity.type
_entity.pdbx_description
1 polymer ?
#
loop_
_entity_poly.entity_id
_entity_poly.type
_entity_poly.pdbx_seq_one_letter_code
_entity_poly.pdbx_strand_id
1 'polypeptide(L)'
;MAFPELPAISRCHSYEIACKYTYRCTRCSYSIGRHSKSLDTDRKVCGYCYGKFELLLSSQAGRGRSQGSEGGVVGGTPSQAPPKTPRTPGAFALFVKENYGSIKKSRDNLKHADVMKILSAEFAKLKTNSK
;
A
#
# COMPACT_ATOMS: atom_id res chain seq x y z
N MET A 1 -35.51 -9.63 34.89
CA MET A 1 -34.26 -8.85 34.88
C MET A 1 -34.19 -8.10 33.56
N ALA A 2 -34.55 -6.82 33.56
CA ALA A 2 -34.33 -5.90 32.46
C ALA A 2 -33.51 -4.75 33.03
N PHE A 3 -32.48 -4.30 32.30
CA PHE A 3 -31.63 -3.19 32.70
C PHE A 3 -32.16 -1.92 32.02
N PRO A 4 -32.99 -1.10 32.69
CA PRO A 4 -33.60 0.10 32.08
C PRO A 4 -32.58 1.18 31.70
N GLU A 5 -31.36 1.10 32.26
CA GLU A 5 -30.24 2.00 32.02
C GLU A 5 -29.58 1.79 30.64
N LEU A 6 -29.77 0.63 30.01
CA LEU A 6 -29.13 0.30 28.73
C LEU A 6 -30.02 0.74 27.56
N PRO A 7 -29.50 1.52 26.60
CA PRO A 7 -30.27 1.89 25.43
C PRO A 7 -30.64 0.65 24.62
N ALA A 8 -31.77 0.70 23.94
CA ALA A 8 -32.23 -0.38 23.08
C ALA A 8 -31.17 -0.69 22.00
N ILE A 9 -30.68 -1.92 21.99
CA ILE A 9 -29.65 -2.36 21.03
C ILE A 9 -30.28 -2.45 19.65
N SER A 10 -29.79 -1.65 18.70
CA SER A 10 -30.23 -1.72 17.30
C SER A 10 -29.56 -2.88 16.57
N ARG A 11 -30.27 -3.51 15.64
CA ARG A 11 -29.72 -4.58 14.78
C ARG A 11 -28.81 -4.05 13.67
N CYS A 12 -28.99 -2.80 13.28
CA CYS A 12 -28.19 -2.13 12.25
C CYS A 12 -27.16 -1.20 12.93
N HIS A 13 -25.95 -1.19 12.38
CA HIS A 13 -24.93 -0.22 12.76
C HIS A 13 -25.27 1.16 12.17
N SER A 14 -25.04 2.21 12.96
CA SER A 14 -25.25 3.60 12.56
C SER A 14 -23.98 4.31 12.08
N TYR A 15 -22.85 3.60 11.93
CA TYR A 15 -21.61 4.21 11.46
C TYR A 15 -21.58 4.39 9.94
N GLU A 16 -20.89 5.44 9.51
CA GLU A 16 -20.60 5.68 8.11
C GLU A 16 -19.37 4.88 7.67
N ILE A 17 -19.51 4.07 6.62
CA ILE A 17 -18.41 3.27 6.08
C ILE A 17 -17.59 4.13 5.13
N ALA A 18 -16.42 4.58 5.59
CA ALA A 18 -15.46 5.26 4.75
C ALA A 18 -14.89 4.32 3.67
N CYS A 19 -14.98 4.72 2.40
CA CYS A 19 -14.48 3.97 1.25
C CYS A 19 -13.32 4.71 0.57
N LYS A 20 -12.31 3.95 0.11
CA LYS A 20 -11.14 4.52 -0.59
C LYS A 20 -11.46 4.94 -2.03
N TYR A 21 -12.36 4.22 -2.70
CA TYR A 21 -12.70 4.47 -4.10
C TYR A 21 -14.16 4.86 -4.20
N THR A 22 -14.43 6.04 -4.74
CA THR A 22 -15.80 6.54 -4.94
C THR A 22 -16.04 6.69 -6.44
N TYR A 23 -17.06 6.03 -6.97
CA TYR A 23 -17.43 6.15 -8.38
C TYR A 23 -18.66 7.01 -8.51
N ARG A 24 -18.62 8.04 -9.37
CA ARG A 24 -19.74 8.94 -9.62
C ARG A 24 -20.23 8.78 -11.04
N CYS A 25 -21.53 8.72 -11.21
CA CYS A 25 -22.13 8.72 -12.54
C CYS A 25 -22.00 10.10 -13.18
N THR A 26 -21.61 10.13 -14.46
CA THR A 26 -21.42 11.37 -15.22
C THR A 26 -22.74 12.07 -15.57
N ARG A 27 -23.86 11.34 -15.59
CA ARG A 27 -25.18 11.87 -15.99
C ARG A 27 -26.04 12.31 -14.81
N CYS A 28 -26.25 11.42 -13.83
CA CYS A 28 -27.17 11.68 -12.72
C CYS A 28 -26.48 11.99 -11.38
N SER A 29 -25.15 12.11 -11.36
CA SER A 29 -24.34 12.36 -10.16
C SER A 29 -24.41 11.31 -9.03
N TYR A 30 -25.16 10.22 -9.23
CA TYR A 30 -25.21 9.10 -8.28
C TYR A 30 -23.82 8.56 -7.98
N SER A 31 -23.50 8.40 -6.69
CA SER A 31 -22.17 8.03 -6.21
C SER A 31 -22.20 6.74 -5.40
N ILE A 32 -21.22 5.86 -5.63
CA ILE A 32 -21.07 4.59 -4.91
C ILE A 32 -19.65 4.45 -4.36
N GLY A 33 -19.55 4.09 -3.07
CA GLY A 33 -18.29 3.78 -2.41
C GLY A 33 -17.90 2.31 -2.56
N ARG A 34 -16.60 2.05 -2.75
CA ARG A 34 -15.98 0.70 -2.77
C ARG A 34 -14.65 0.69 -2.02
N HIS A 35 -14.37 -0.40 -1.31
CA HIS A 35 -13.08 -0.60 -0.63
C HIS A 35 -11.93 -0.94 -1.60
N SER A 36 -12.23 -1.54 -2.75
CA SER A 36 -11.27 -1.89 -3.80
C SER A 36 -11.61 -1.23 -5.15
N LYS A 37 -10.60 -1.15 -6.05
CA LYS A 37 -10.77 -0.62 -7.41
C LYS A 37 -11.31 -1.72 -8.35
N SER A 38 -12.49 -2.25 -8.05
CA SER A 38 -13.07 -3.42 -8.73
C SER A 38 -14.27 -3.10 -9.64
N LEU A 39 -14.69 -1.85 -9.74
CA LEU A 39 -15.79 -1.47 -10.62
C LEU A 39 -15.25 -1.16 -12.01
N ASP A 40 -15.48 -2.08 -12.95
CA ASP A 40 -15.19 -1.86 -14.38
C ASP A 40 -16.20 -0.86 -14.96
N THR A 41 -15.77 0.38 -15.20
CA THR A 41 -16.61 1.49 -15.68
C THR A 41 -17.13 1.30 -17.11
N ASP A 42 -16.49 0.43 -17.91
CA ASP A 42 -16.92 0.11 -19.27
C ASP A 42 -18.02 -0.95 -19.33
N ARG A 43 -18.01 -1.89 -18.38
CA ARG A 43 -18.99 -3.00 -18.34
C ARG A 43 -20.20 -2.67 -17.46
N LYS A 44 -20.03 -1.79 -16.47
CA LYS A 44 -21.06 -1.46 -15.49
C LYS A 44 -21.56 -0.04 -15.71
N VAL A 45 -22.88 0.07 -15.84
CA VAL A 45 -23.59 1.34 -16.01
C VAL A 45 -24.39 1.68 -14.76
N CYS A 46 -24.73 2.96 -14.62
CA CYS A 46 -25.56 3.43 -13.53
C CYS A 46 -26.97 2.80 -13.58
N GLY A 47 -27.45 2.22 -12.47
CA GLY A 47 -28.78 1.64 -12.40
C GLY A 47 -29.94 2.63 -12.50
N TYR A 48 -29.68 3.94 -12.32
CA TYR A 48 -30.71 4.98 -12.39
C TYR A 48 -30.88 5.59 -13.78
N CYS A 49 -29.77 5.80 -14.49
CA CYS A 49 -29.78 6.54 -15.76
C CYS A 49 -29.01 5.85 -16.88
N TYR A 50 -28.45 4.66 -16.65
CA TYR A 50 -27.61 3.93 -17.60
C TYR A 50 -26.36 4.70 -18.08
N GLY A 51 -25.97 5.77 -17.35
CA GLY A 51 -24.76 6.53 -17.62
C GLY A 51 -23.49 5.80 -17.19
N LYS A 52 -22.34 6.26 -17.69
CA LYS A 52 -21.02 5.76 -17.29
C LYS A 52 -20.63 6.26 -15.90
N PHE A 53 -19.74 5.51 -15.25
CA PHE A 53 -19.13 5.89 -13.99
C PHE A 53 -17.72 6.44 -14.21
N GLU A 54 -17.35 7.44 -13.42
CA GLU A 54 -15.99 7.95 -13.31
C GLU A 54 -15.51 7.78 -11.87
N LEU A 55 -14.24 7.37 -11.71
CA LEU A 55 -13.62 7.22 -10.39
C LEU A 55 -13.18 8.58 -9.87
N LEU A 56 -13.76 9.00 -8.74
CA LEU A 56 -13.27 10.14 -7.96
C LEU A 56 -12.11 9.65 -7.10
N LEU A 57 -10.90 10.02 -7.50
CA LEU A 57 -9.73 9.87 -6.65
C LEU A 57 -9.63 11.13 -5.78
N SER A 58 -9.92 11.00 -4.48
CA SER A 58 -9.59 12.07 -3.53
C SER A 58 -8.08 12.32 -3.60
N SER A 59 -7.66 13.58 -3.76
CA SER A 59 -6.29 13.97 -4.08
C SER A 59 -5.24 13.66 -3.01
N GLN A 60 -5.59 12.93 -1.96
CA GLN A 60 -4.66 12.36 -0.99
C GLN A 60 -3.85 11.16 -1.55
N ALA A 61 -3.99 10.83 -2.84
CA ALA A 61 -3.18 9.84 -3.53
C ALA A 61 -2.23 10.51 -4.53
N GLY A 62 -1.17 11.14 -4.02
CA GLY A 62 0.01 11.42 -4.83
C GLY A 62 0.53 10.12 -5.45
N ARG A 63 0.35 9.98 -6.77
CA ARG A 63 1.37 9.65 -7.77
C ARG A 63 0.70 9.39 -9.11
N GLY A 64 1.11 10.19 -10.10
CA GLY A 64 0.66 10.08 -11.47
C GLY A 64 0.92 8.70 -12.06
N ARG A 65 -0.02 8.27 -12.89
CA ARG A 65 0.28 7.47 -14.07
C ARG A 65 -0.73 7.86 -15.14
N SER A 66 -0.29 8.79 -16.00
CA SER A 66 -0.88 9.01 -17.30
C SER A 66 -0.76 7.74 -18.15
N GLN A 67 -1.71 7.60 -19.08
CA GLN A 67 -1.82 6.56 -20.09
C GLN A 67 -0.52 6.35 -20.88
N GLY A 68 -0.25 5.10 -21.30
CA GLY A 68 0.68 4.78 -22.40
C GLY A 68 1.43 3.44 -22.32
N SER A 69 1.08 2.52 -23.25
CA SER A 69 1.81 1.38 -23.85
C SER A 69 2.46 0.24 -23.03
N GLU A 70 1.95 -0.97 -23.31
CA GLU A 70 2.62 -2.20 -23.74
C GLU A 70 3.72 -2.88 -22.89
N GLY A 71 3.44 -4.14 -22.55
CA GLY A 71 4.45 -5.21 -22.42
C GLY A 71 5.00 -5.50 -21.02
N GLY A 72 4.80 -6.74 -20.54
CA GLY A 72 5.78 -7.38 -19.65
C GLY A 72 5.37 -7.64 -18.18
N VAL A 73 4.62 -8.73 -17.99
CA VAL A 73 4.93 -9.88 -17.11
C VAL A 73 5.28 -9.71 -15.60
N VAL A 74 4.55 -10.53 -14.83
CA VAL A 74 4.79 -11.17 -13.51
C VAL A 74 4.69 -10.40 -12.18
N GLY A 75 3.66 -10.79 -11.41
CA GLY A 75 3.85 -11.41 -10.10
C GLY A 75 4.27 -10.52 -8.93
N GLY A 76 3.29 -10.05 -8.15
CA GLY A 76 3.57 -9.48 -6.83
C GLY A 76 2.32 -9.02 -6.10
N THR A 77 1.97 -9.73 -5.03
CA THR A 77 0.93 -9.43 -4.04
C THR A 77 0.98 -7.97 -3.56
N PRO A 78 -0.14 -7.22 -3.51
CA PRO A 78 -0.15 -5.88 -2.93
C PRO A 78 -0.29 -6.01 -1.40
N SER A 79 0.82 -6.29 -0.73
CA SER A 79 0.89 -6.04 0.72
C SER A 79 0.92 -4.53 0.93
N GLN A 80 0.00 -4.04 1.76
CA GLN A 80 -0.25 -2.62 2.00
C GLN A 80 1.01 -1.95 2.54
N ALA A 81 1.69 -1.17 1.71
CA ALA A 81 2.81 -0.35 2.14
C ALA A 81 2.29 0.92 2.84
N PRO A 82 2.71 1.22 4.08
CA PRO A 82 2.39 2.48 4.74
C PRO A 82 2.98 3.67 3.98
N PRO A 83 2.50 4.91 4.22
CA PRO A 83 2.93 6.11 3.52
C PRO A 83 4.47 6.22 3.51
N LYS A 84 5.03 6.43 2.31
CA LYS A 84 6.45 6.72 2.13
C LYS A 84 6.67 8.20 2.43
N THR A 85 6.74 8.54 3.71
CA THR A 85 7.66 9.62 4.11
C THR A 85 9.06 9.24 3.63
N PRO A 86 9.96 10.19 3.29
CA PRO A 86 11.36 9.87 3.06
C PRO A 86 11.88 9.26 4.36
N ARG A 87 11.93 7.92 4.40
CA ARG A 87 12.44 7.19 5.54
C ARG A 87 13.92 7.46 5.58
N THR A 88 14.36 8.32 6.51
CA THR A 88 15.77 8.39 6.87
C THR A 88 16.24 6.96 7.11
N PRO A 89 17.20 6.45 6.31
CA PRO A 89 17.64 5.06 6.44
C PRO A 89 18.17 4.85 7.86
N GLY A 90 17.72 3.78 8.53
CA GLY A 90 18.25 3.41 9.84
C GLY A 90 19.75 3.12 9.77
N ALA A 91 20.43 3.14 10.92
CA ALA A 91 21.89 2.95 11.02
C ALA A 91 22.40 1.69 10.27
N PHE A 92 21.66 0.57 10.36
CA PHE A 92 22.01 -0.66 9.62
C PHE A 92 21.91 -0.49 8.10
N ALA A 93 20.91 0.24 7.60
CA ALA A 93 20.73 0.46 6.17
C ALA A 93 21.83 1.36 5.58
N LEU A 94 22.33 2.32 6.37
CA LEU A 94 23.52 3.11 6.02
C LEU A 94 24.77 2.22 5.99
N PHE A 95 24.98 1.41 7.03
CA PHE A 95 26.11 0.49 7.12
C PHE A 95 26.16 -0.52 5.96
N VAL A 96 25.02 -1.10 5.59
CA VAL A 96 24.93 -2.01 4.44
C VAL A 96 25.28 -1.28 3.15
N LYS A 97 24.81 -0.05 2.94
CA LYS A 97 25.13 0.73 1.74
C LYS A 97 26.64 0.97 1.59
N GLU A 98 27.31 1.29 2.69
CA GLU A 98 28.75 1.59 2.71
C GLU A 98 29.61 0.33 2.49
N ASN A 99 29.22 -0.81 3.07
CA ASN A 99 30.07 -2.01 3.12
C ASN A 99 29.75 -3.08 2.06
N TYR A 100 28.56 -3.04 1.43
CA TYR A 100 28.13 -4.07 0.49
C TYR A 100 29.04 -4.22 -0.73
N GLY A 101 29.49 -3.10 -1.31
CA GLY A 101 30.36 -3.11 -2.48
C GLY A 101 31.71 -3.79 -2.21
N SER A 102 32.29 -3.57 -1.04
CA SER A 102 33.57 -4.14 -0.62
C SER A 102 33.48 -5.65 -0.42
N ILE A 103 32.41 -6.12 0.25
CA ILE A 103 32.21 -7.56 0.52
C ILE A 103 31.89 -8.33 -0.76
N LYS A 104 31.10 -7.73 -1.67
CA LYS A 104 30.76 -8.38 -2.95
C LYS A 104 31.98 -8.52 -3.87
N LYS A 105 32.94 -7.58 -3.81
CA LYS A 105 34.17 -7.62 -4.62
C LYS A 105 35.27 -8.51 -4.04
N SER A 106 35.39 -8.55 -2.71
CA SER A 106 36.44 -9.36 -2.04
C SER A 106 36.18 -10.87 -2.13
N ARG A 107 34.96 -11.30 -2.45
CA ARG A 107 34.54 -12.70 -2.48
C ARG A 107 33.71 -12.96 -3.73
N ASP A 108 34.38 -13.27 -4.83
CA ASP A 108 33.70 -13.70 -6.06
C ASP A 108 32.84 -14.94 -5.78
N ASN A 109 31.57 -14.88 -6.20
CA ASN A 109 30.52 -15.92 -6.11
C ASN A 109 29.64 -15.96 -4.84
N LEU A 110 29.61 -14.95 -3.98
CA LEU A 110 28.61 -14.90 -2.90
C LEU A 110 27.22 -14.49 -3.40
N LYS A 111 26.19 -15.26 -3.00
CA LYS A 111 24.79 -14.85 -3.21
C LYS A 111 24.47 -13.66 -2.32
N HIS A 112 23.51 -12.85 -2.74
CA HIS A 112 23.05 -11.68 -1.98
C HIS A 112 22.71 -12.03 -0.52
N ALA A 113 22.08 -13.18 -0.30
CA ALA A 113 21.74 -13.68 1.03
C ALA A 113 22.97 -13.87 1.94
N ASP A 114 24.07 -14.40 1.39
CA ASP A 114 25.31 -14.61 2.13
C ASP A 114 26.00 -13.29 2.48
N VAL A 115 25.98 -12.33 1.55
CA VAL A 115 26.49 -10.97 1.79
C VAL A 115 25.71 -10.29 2.92
N MET A 116 24.37 -10.41 2.92
CA MET A 116 23.53 -9.85 3.99
C MET A 116 23.78 -10.52 5.34
N LYS A 117 24.04 -11.83 5.36
CA LYS A 117 24.38 -12.57 6.59
C LYS A 117 25.70 -12.09 7.19
N ILE A 118 26.72 -11.88 6.35
CA ILE A 118 28.03 -11.37 6.77
C ILE A 118 27.89 -9.94 7.33
N LEU A 119 27.21 -9.04 6.58
CA LEU A 119 26.99 -7.65 7.02
C LEU A 119 26.23 -7.56 8.35
N SER A 120 25.27 -8.45 8.57
CA SER A 120 24.50 -8.50 9.83
C SER A 120 25.39 -8.91 11.00
N ALA A 121 26.29 -9.88 10.81
CA ALA A 121 27.23 -10.32 11.84
C ALA A 121 28.28 -9.24 12.17
N GLU A 122 28.82 -8.56 11.16
CA GLU A 122 29.77 -7.46 11.34
C GLU A 122 29.12 -6.26 12.06
N PHE A 123 27.89 -5.91 11.70
CA PHE A 123 27.15 -4.85 12.37
C PHE A 123 26.82 -5.19 13.84
N ALA A 124 26.51 -6.46 14.13
CA ALA A 124 26.27 -6.92 15.50
C ALA A 124 27.53 -6.78 16.37
N LYS A 125 28.71 -7.16 15.86
CA LYS A 125 30.01 -7.00 16.55
C LYS A 125 30.34 -5.53 16.82
N LEU A 126 30.10 -4.65 15.85
CA LEU A 126 30.28 -3.20 16.02
C LEU A 126 29.38 -2.63 17.11
N LYS A 127 28.13 -3.11 17.18
CA LYS A 127 27.16 -2.66 18.19
C LYS A 127 27.51 -3.16 19.59
N THR A 128 28.11 -4.34 19.73
CA THR A 128 28.56 -4.87 21.04
C THR A 128 29.82 -4.18 21.56
N ASN A 129 30.69 -3.67 20.69
CA ASN A 129 31.95 -3.02 21.07
C ASN A 129 31.82 -1.53 21.40
N SER A 130 30.59 -0.99 21.39
CA SER A 130 30.27 0.42 21.64
C SER A 130 29.55 0.63 22.98
N LYS A 131 29.69 -0.31 23.92
CA LYS A 131 29.16 -0.23 25.29
C LYS A 131 30.30 -0.11 26.30
#